data_AF-A0A0J7LB78-F1
#
_entry.id   AF-A0A0J7LB78-F1
#
_cell.length_a   1.000
_cell.length_b   1.000
_cell.length_c   1.000
_cell.angle_alpha   90.00
_cell.angle_beta   90.00
_cell.angle_gamma   90.00
#
_symmetry.space_group_name_H-M   'P 1'
#
loop_
_entity.id
_entity.type
_entity.pdbx_description
1 polymer ?
#
loop_
_entity_poly.entity_id
_entity_poly.type
_entity_poly.pdbx_seq_one_letter_code
_entity_poly.pdbx_strand_id
1 'polypeptide(L)'
;MYFRAYLRQVAKENEVQFDEAVIKQTEEEDFQACSAINDYWNAEVAKTREVRLADIREKRKELILQKLLQKEEKEEQRKNYIDSQIRKAKQEATTFITAENVDAAIEECLANIVDHNRALDLEGNWYDGKYPPVPPLEETQKPAVVEH
;
A
#
# COMPACT_ATOMS: atom_id res chain seq x y z
N MET A 1 -56.66 71.90 -1.90
CA MET A 1 -55.82 71.99 -3.13
C MET A 1 -54.45 71.29 -3.01
N TYR A 2 -53.90 71.05 -1.81
CA TYR A 2 -52.55 70.49 -1.62
C TYR A 2 -52.36 69.02 -2.03
N PHE A 3 -53.36 68.16 -1.79
CA PHE A 3 -53.23 66.71 -2.06
C PHE A 3 -52.99 66.38 -3.55
N ARG A 4 -53.63 67.13 -4.45
CA ARG A 4 -53.49 66.92 -5.90
C ARG A 4 -52.12 67.35 -6.43
N ALA A 5 -51.53 68.36 -5.80
CA ALA A 5 -50.16 68.79 -6.10
C ALA A 5 -49.14 67.76 -5.58
N TYR A 6 -49.34 67.25 -4.36
CA TYR A 6 -48.54 66.18 -3.78
C TYR A 6 -48.55 64.91 -4.64
N LEU A 7 -49.72 64.43 -5.06
CA LEU A 7 -49.83 63.25 -5.93
C LEU A 7 -49.13 63.43 -7.30
N ARG A 8 -49.16 64.65 -7.87
CA ARG A 8 -48.40 64.96 -9.10
C ARG A 8 -46.90 64.93 -8.88
N GLN A 9 -46.45 65.37 -7.71
CA GLN A 9 -45.04 65.38 -7.36
C GLN A 9 -44.53 63.95 -7.18
N VAL A 10 -45.26 63.12 -6.44
CA VAL A 10 -44.97 61.69 -6.29
C VAL A 10 -45.00 60.95 -7.64
N ALA A 11 -45.94 61.25 -8.53
CA ALA A 11 -45.99 60.63 -9.85
C ALA A 11 -44.77 61.00 -10.71
N LYS A 12 -44.30 62.25 -10.65
CA LYS A 12 -43.08 62.69 -11.35
C LYS A 12 -41.82 62.08 -10.75
N GLU A 13 -41.74 62.01 -9.43
CA GLU A 13 -40.63 61.36 -8.74
C GLU A 13 -40.56 59.87 -9.10
N ASN A 14 -41.70 59.18 -9.15
CA ASN A 14 -41.78 57.80 -9.60
C ASN A 14 -41.43 57.65 -11.09
N GLU A 15 -41.89 58.52 -11.99
CA GLU A 15 -41.51 58.48 -13.42
C GLU A 15 -39.99 58.58 -13.62
N VAL A 16 -39.32 59.44 -12.86
CA VAL A 16 -37.86 59.59 -12.90
C VAL A 16 -37.16 58.37 -12.29
N GLN A 17 -37.73 57.80 -11.22
CA GLN A 17 -37.18 56.62 -10.54
C GLN A 17 -37.35 55.33 -11.35
N PHE A 18 -38.39 55.23 -12.17
CA PHE A 18 -38.67 54.12 -13.08
C PHE A 18 -38.24 54.38 -14.53
N ASP A 19 -37.47 55.45 -14.76
CA ASP A 19 -36.95 55.75 -16.10
C ASP A 19 -35.93 54.67 -16.49
N GLU A 20 -36.18 53.97 -17.59
CA GLU A 20 -35.44 52.77 -18.00
C GLU A 20 -33.95 53.06 -18.21
N ALA A 21 -33.61 54.28 -18.64
CA ALA A 21 -32.24 54.72 -18.81
C ALA A 21 -31.50 54.91 -17.48
N VAL A 22 -32.18 55.43 -16.47
CA VAL A 22 -31.62 55.63 -15.12
C VAL A 22 -31.40 54.28 -14.45
N ILE A 23 -32.37 53.37 -14.56
CA ILE A 23 -32.26 52.00 -14.02
C ILE A 23 -31.06 51.27 -14.64
N LYS A 24 -30.92 51.28 -15.97
CA LYS A 24 -29.79 50.62 -16.65
C LYS A 24 -28.43 51.18 -16.25
N GLN A 25 -28.34 52.50 -16.04
CA GLN A 25 -27.10 53.10 -15.56
C GLN A 25 -26.76 52.64 -14.14
N THR A 26 -27.74 52.64 -13.23
CA THR A 26 -27.52 52.16 -11.86
C THR A 26 -27.17 50.67 -11.82
N GLU A 27 -27.78 49.83 -12.67
CA GLU A 27 -27.47 48.41 -12.78
C GLU A 27 -26.04 48.16 -13.27
N GLU A 28 -25.59 48.94 -14.27
CA GLU A 28 -24.23 48.84 -14.80
C GLU A 28 -23.19 49.28 -13.76
N GLU A 29 -23.46 50.37 -13.03
CA GLU A 29 -22.60 50.83 -11.93
C GLU A 29 -22.51 49.81 -10.80
N ASP A 30 -23.63 49.22 -10.38
CA ASP A 30 -23.69 48.17 -9.37
C ASP A 30 -22.96 46.89 -9.84
N PHE A 31 -23.13 46.52 -11.12
CA PHE A 31 -22.41 45.40 -11.71
C PHE A 31 -20.90 45.62 -11.69
N GLN A 32 -20.43 46.80 -12.08
CA GLN A 32 -19.00 47.14 -12.06
C GLN A 32 -18.43 47.12 -10.63
N ALA A 33 -19.17 47.66 -9.66
CA ALA A 33 -18.77 47.61 -8.25
C ALA A 33 -18.67 46.15 -7.74
N CYS A 34 -19.65 45.32 -8.08
CA CYS A 34 -19.65 43.90 -7.69
C CYS A 34 -18.52 43.13 -8.39
N SER A 35 -18.25 43.40 -9.66
CA SER A 35 -17.16 42.77 -10.40
C SER A 35 -15.80 43.13 -9.79
N ALA A 36 -15.58 44.39 -9.42
CA ALA A 36 -14.33 44.82 -8.79
C ALA A 36 -14.09 44.11 -7.44
N ILE A 37 -15.15 43.92 -6.64
CA ILE A 37 -15.06 43.15 -5.38
C ILE A 37 -14.73 41.68 -5.67
N ASN A 38 -15.32 41.09 -6.70
CA ASN A 38 -15.05 39.71 -7.10
C ASN A 38 -13.58 39.53 -7.52
N ASP A 39 -13.06 40.46 -8.33
CA ASP A 39 -11.67 40.43 -8.79
C ASP A 39 -10.68 40.54 -7.63
N TYR A 40 -10.95 41.43 -6.68
CA TYR A 40 -10.15 41.54 -5.45
C TYR A 40 -10.15 40.23 -4.66
N TRP A 41 -11.32 39.62 -4.48
CA TRP A 41 -11.45 38.38 -3.73
C TRP A 41 -10.76 37.20 -4.44
N ASN A 42 -10.90 37.13 -5.77
CA ASN A 42 -10.21 36.15 -6.60
C ASN A 42 -8.69 36.29 -6.49
N ALA A 43 -8.16 37.52 -6.47
CA ALA A 43 -6.74 37.77 -6.31
C ALA A 43 -6.22 37.29 -4.94
N GLU A 44 -6.95 37.54 -3.85
CA GLU A 44 -6.58 37.06 -2.52
C GLU A 44 -6.63 35.52 -2.40
N VAL A 45 -7.68 34.91 -2.96
CA VAL A 45 -7.80 33.45 -3.00
C VAL A 45 -6.71 32.82 -3.88
N ALA A 46 -6.33 33.47 -4.98
CA ALA A 46 -5.24 33.00 -5.85
C ALA A 46 -3.91 32.95 -5.10
N LYS A 47 -3.56 33.98 -4.33
CA LYS A 47 -2.35 33.99 -3.48
C LYS A 47 -2.33 32.82 -2.50
N THR A 48 -3.46 32.58 -1.81
CA THR A 48 -3.58 31.46 -0.87
C THR A 48 -3.46 30.11 -1.57
N ARG A 49 -4.02 29.98 -2.78
CA ARG A 49 -3.91 28.78 -3.60
C ARG A 49 -2.47 28.51 -4.02
N GLU A 50 -1.71 29.53 -4.38
CA GLU A 50 -0.31 29.40 -4.77
C GLU A 50 0.57 28.87 -3.62
N VAL A 51 0.40 29.42 -2.41
CA VAL A 51 1.11 28.94 -1.21
C VAL A 51 0.81 27.45 -0.98
N ARG A 52 -0.48 27.08 -0.99
CA ARG A 52 -0.89 25.68 -0.83
C ARG A 52 -0.31 24.77 -1.92
N LEU A 53 -0.26 25.24 -3.18
CA LEU A 53 0.30 24.47 -4.29
C LEU A 53 1.83 24.31 -4.16
N ALA A 54 2.53 25.31 -3.65
CA ALA A 54 3.95 25.21 -3.35
C ALA A 54 4.22 24.12 -2.29
N ASP A 55 3.46 24.13 -1.19
CA ASP A 55 3.58 23.10 -0.13
C ASP A 55 3.31 21.69 -0.66
N ILE A 56 2.29 21.53 -1.52
CA ILE A 56 1.97 20.24 -2.14
C ILE A 56 3.11 19.78 -3.06
N ARG A 57 3.74 20.69 -3.80
CA ARG A 57 4.89 20.37 -4.67
C ARG A 57 6.09 19.90 -3.85
N GLU A 58 6.40 20.57 -2.75
CA GLU A 58 7.52 20.18 -1.88
C GLU A 58 7.26 18.81 -1.23
N LYS A 59 6.08 18.60 -0.62
CA LYS A 59 5.69 17.29 -0.07
C LYS A 59 5.76 16.17 -1.11
N ARG A 60 5.39 16.47 -2.36
CA ARG A 60 5.47 15.50 -3.45
C ARG A 60 6.93 15.15 -3.79
N LYS A 61 7.85 16.14 -3.81
CA LYS A 61 9.27 15.88 -4.03
C LYS A 61 9.84 14.99 -2.94
N GLU A 62 9.56 15.29 -1.67
CA GLU A 62 10.00 14.48 -0.54
C GLU A 62 9.49 13.03 -0.62
N LEU A 63 8.21 12.85 -0.95
CA LEU A 63 7.62 11.53 -1.10
C LEU A 63 8.23 10.74 -2.26
N ILE A 64 8.56 11.41 -3.38
CA ILE A 64 9.26 10.77 -4.50
C ILE A 64 10.67 10.35 -4.07
N LEU A 65 11.40 11.21 -3.36
CA LEU A 65 12.75 10.91 -2.87
C LEU A 65 12.75 9.71 -1.93
N GLN A 66 11.82 9.66 -0.97
CA GLN A 66 11.67 8.53 -0.05
C GLN A 66 11.40 7.22 -0.80
N LYS A 67 10.52 7.25 -1.82
CA LYS A 67 10.24 6.08 -2.64
C LYS A 67 11.45 5.61 -3.44
N LEU A 68 12.26 6.53 -3.94
CA LEU A 68 13.50 6.19 -4.64
C LEU A 68 14.48 5.48 -3.71
N LEU A 69 14.72 6.03 -2.52
CA LEU A 69 15.61 5.43 -1.52
C LEU A 69 15.15 4.04 -1.10
N GLN A 70 13.86 3.87 -0.80
CA GLN A 70 13.31 2.56 -0.44
C GLN A 70 13.40 1.54 -1.58
N LYS A 71 13.29 2.01 -2.83
CA LYS A 71 13.43 1.13 -4.00
C LYS A 71 14.87 0.68 -4.16
N GLU A 72 15.82 1.60 -4.02
CA GLU A 72 17.26 1.32 -4.10
C GLU A 72 17.68 0.31 -3.03
N GLU A 73 17.26 0.49 -1.78
CA GLU A 73 17.54 -0.44 -0.68
C GLU A 73 16.98 -1.84 -0.97
N LYS A 74 15.73 -1.95 -1.44
CA LYS A 74 15.13 -3.23 -1.81
C LYS A 74 15.84 -3.91 -2.96
N GLU A 75 16.28 -3.14 -3.95
CA GLU A 75 17.04 -3.67 -5.09
C GLU A 75 18.41 -4.19 -4.64
N GLU A 76 19.09 -3.48 -3.73
CA GLU A 76 20.35 -3.93 -3.14
C GLU A 76 20.18 -5.21 -2.33
N GLN A 77 19.18 -5.27 -1.45
CA GLN A 77 18.85 -6.47 -0.67
C GLN A 77 18.56 -7.66 -1.58
N ARG A 78 17.80 -7.44 -2.67
CA ARG A 78 17.50 -8.49 -3.65
C ARG A 78 18.74 -8.97 -4.37
N LYS A 79 19.63 -8.06 -4.80
CA LYS A 79 20.91 -8.42 -5.45
C LYS A 79 21.77 -9.25 -4.51
N ASN A 80 21.93 -8.81 -3.26
CA ASN A 80 22.70 -9.52 -2.24
C ASN A 80 22.13 -10.93 -1.97
N TYR A 81 20.80 -11.05 -1.90
CA TYR A 81 20.15 -12.35 -1.76
C TYR A 81 20.43 -13.26 -2.96
N ILE A 82 20.25 -12.77 -4.19
CA ILE A 82 20.51 -13.55 -5.40
C ILE A 82 21.98 -13.99 -5.47
N ASP A 83 22.92 -13.09 -5.18
CA ASP A 83 24.34 -13.41 -5.16
C ASP A 83 24.67 -14.49 -4.12
N SER A 84 24.04 -14.44 -2.95
CA SER A 84 24.20 -15.48 -1.92
C SER A 84 23.70 -16.85 -2.40
N GLN A 85 22.58 -16.88 -3.13
CA GLN A 85 22.03 -18.12 -3.70
C GLN A 85 22.92 -18.66 -4.81
N ILE A 86 23.44 -17.80 -5.69
CA ILE A 86 24.37 -18.20 -6.75
C ILE A 86 25.65 -18.79 -6.14
N ARG A 87 26.18 -18.18 -5.07
CA ARG A 87 27.36 -18.72 -4.37
C ARG A 87 27.09 -20.10 -3.77
N LYS A 88 25.95 -20.29 -3.10
CA LYS A 88 25.53 -21.59 -2.58
C LYS A 88 25.39 -22.63 -3.68
N ALA A 89 24.67 -22.30 -4.76
CA ALA A 89 24.48 -23.19 -5.90
C ALA A 89 25.82 -23.58 -6.56
N LYS A 90 26.80 -22.67 -6.64
CA LYS A 90 28.15 -22.99 -7.13
C LYS A 90 28.90 -23.96 -6.24
N GLN A 91 28.72 -23.86 -4.92
CA GLN A 91 29.31 -24.79 -3.97
C GLN A 91 28.65 -26.17 -4.09
N GLU A 92 27.31 -26.22 -4.12
CA GLU A 92 26.54 -27.45 -4.28
C GLU A 92 26.79 -28.12 -5.64
N ALA A 93 27.01 -27.35 -6.70
CA ALA A 93 27.27 -27.88 -8.04
C ALA A 93 28.50 -28.79 -8.09
N THR A 94 29.51 -28.57 -7.23
CA THR A 94 30.68 -29.47 -7.14
C THR A 94 30.34 -30.84 -6.59
N THR A 95 29.23 -30.98 -5.86
CA THR A 95 28.75 -32.25 -5.30
C THR A 95 27.80 -33.00 -6.24
N PHE A 96 27.49 -32.45 -7.42
CA PHE A 96 26.57 -33.10 -8.35
C PHE A 96 27.21 -34.29 -9.04
N ILE A 97 26.36 -35.29 -9.30
CA ILE A 97 26.74 -36.47 -10.07
C ILE A 97 26.75 -36.08 -11.56
N THR A 98 27.92 -36.23 -12.19
CA THR A 98 28.19 -36.01 -13.61
C THR A 98 28.52 -37.33 -14.28
N ALA A 99 28.50 -37.39 -15.62
CA ALA A 99 28.77 -38.63 -16.36
C ALA A 99 30.11 -39.31 -16.01
N GLU A 100 31.08 -38.55 -15.50
CA GLU A 100 32.41 -39.03 -15.14
C GLU A 100 32.47 -39.64 -13.73
N ASN A 101 31.58 -39.27 -12.80
CA ASN A 101 31.61 -39.71 -11.40
C ASN A 101 30.45 -40.65 -11.02
N VAL A 102 29.60 -41.05 -11.98
CA VAL A 102 28.39 -41.86 -11.75
C VAL A 102 28.70 -43.17 -11.03
N ASP A 103 29.64 -43.96 -11.55
CA ASP A 103 29.93 -45.29 -11.02
C ASP A 103 30.45 -45.22 -9.57
N ALA A 104 31.30 -44.23 -9.27
CA ALA A 104 31.79 -44.00 -7.92
C ALA A 104 30.67 -43.58 -6.94
N ALA A 105 29.74 -42.75 -7.38
CA ALA A 105 28.60 -42.33 -6.57
C ALA A 105 27.64 -43.49 -6.27
N ILE A 106 27.43 -44.42 -7.21
CA ILE A 106 26.58 -45.60 -6.99
C ILE A 106 27.16 -46.48 -5.88
N GLU A 107 28.46 -46.76 -5.91
CA GLU A 107 29.13 -47.56 -4.89
C GLU A 107 29.07 -46.88 -3.51
N GLU A 108 29.27 -45.56 -3.44
CA GLU A 108 29.14 -44.80 -2.19
C GLU A 108 27.73 -44.87 -1.61
N CYS A 109 26.68 -44.74 -2.45
CA CYS A 109 25.30 -44.85 -2.01
C CYS A 109 24.92 -46.26 -1.52
N LEU A 110 25.51 -47.31 -2.10
CA LEU A 110 25.29 -48.69 -1.64
C LEU A 110 26.02 -48.96 -0.31
N ALA A 111 27.19 -48.36 -0.11
CA ALA A 111 27.97 -48.50 1.12
C ALA A 111 27.39 -47.69 2.29
N ASN A 112 26.87 -46.48 2.02
CA ASN A 112 26.40 -45.54 3.02
C ASN A 112 24.87 -45.36 2.95
N ILE A 113 24.13 -46.12 3.76
CA ILE A 113 22.69 -45.96 3.89
C ILE A 113 22.39 -44.81 4.86
N VAL A 114 21.72 -43.77 4.37
CA VAL A 114 21.25 -42.63 5.18
C VAL A 114 19.78 -42.81 5.53
N ASP A 115 19.47 -42.79 6.83
CA ASP A 115 18.08 -42.82 7.31
C ASP A 115 17.54 -41.40 7.51
N HIS A 116 16.40 -41.10 6.89
CA HIS A 116 15.69 -39.83 7.02
C HIS A 116 14.47 -39.91 7.96
N ASN A 117 14.26 -41.04 8.64
CA ASN A 117 13.17 -41.23 9.59
C ASN A 117 13.34 -40.32 10.82
N ARG A 118 12.42 -39.38 10.97
CA ARG A 118 12.34 -38.46 12.13
C ARG A 118 10.90 -38.37 12.60
N ALA A 119 10.69 -38.50 13.91
CA ALA A 119 9.39 -38.28 14.55
C ALA A 119 9.29 -36.87 15.13
N LEU A 120 8.08 -36.32 15.17
CA LEU A 120 7.77 -35.03 15.78
C LEU A 120 6.80 -35.26 16.95
N ASP A 121 7.11 -34.72 18.13
CA ASP A 121 6.18 -34.75 19.27
C ASP A 121 5.18 -33.58 19.24
N LEU A 122 4.24 -33.59 20.20
CA LEU A 122 3.25 -32.52 20.36
C LEU A 122 3.85 -31.20 20.87
N GLU A 123 5.09 -31.23 21.38
CA GLU A 123 5.83 -30.08 21.89
C GLU A 123 6.73 -29.45 20.80
N GLY A 124 6.83 -30.07 19.62
CA GLY A 124 7.61 -29.61 18.48
C GLY A 124 9.07 -30.10 18.45
N ASN A 125 9.45 -31.07 19.27
CA ASN A 125 10.78 -31.65 19.29
C ASN A 125 10.91 -32.79 18.26
N TRP A 126 12.06 -32.84 17.59
CA TRP A 126 12.41 -33.88 16.63
C TRP A 126 13.19 -35.01 17.28
N TYR A 127 12.80 -36.25 16.99
CA TYR A 127 13.52 -37.46 17.42
C TYR A 127 13.99 -38.25 16.21
N ASP A 128 15.30 -38.46 16.11
CA ASP A 128 15.90 -39.29 15.06
C ASP A 128 15.67 -40.77 15.36
N GLY A 129 15.31 -41.55 14.34
CA GLY A 129 14.87 -42.95 14.44
C GLY A 129 15.94 -43.99 14.83
N LYS A 130 16.78 -43.72 15.84
CA LYS A 130 17.59 -44.78 16.48
C LYS A 130 16.72 -45.54 17.47
N TYR A 131 15.81 -46.37 16.97
CA TYR A 131 15.04 -47.26 17.82
C TYR A 131 15.94 -48.40 18.32
N PRO A 132 16.11 -48.60 19.65
CA PRO A 132 16.56 -49.89 20.14
C PRO A 132 15.51 -50.95 19.75
N PRO A 133 15.91 -52.21 19.49
CA PRO A 133 14.98 -53.25 19.06
C PRO A 133 13.82 -53.36 20.06
N VAL A 134 12.59 -53.24 19.55
CA VAL A 134 11.38 -53.36 20.36
C VAL A 134 11.36 -54.77 20.96
N PRO A 135 11.34 -54.95 22.30
CA PRO A 135 11.23 -56.28 22.88
C PRO A 135 9.89 -56.92 22.43
N PRO A 136 9.85 -58.25 22.23
CA PRO A 136 8.64 -58.92 21.79
C PRO A 136 7.48 -58.60 22.74
N LEU A 137 6.35 -58.18 22.18
CA LEU A 137 5.11 -58.04 22.94
C LEU A 137 4.71 -59.44 23.42
N GLU A 138 4.82 -59.71 24.72
CA GLU A 138 4.14 -60.85 25.32
C GLU A 138 2.64 -60.63 25.16
N GLU A 139 2.03 -61.35 24.22
CA GLU A 139 0.58 -61.48 24.11
C GLU A 139 0.05 -62.14 25.38
N THR A 140 -0.22 -61.35 26.41
CA THR A 140 -1.10 -61.79 27.50
C THR A 140 -2.54 -61.73 26.99
N GLN A 141 -2.91 -62.72 26.18
CA GLN A 141 -4.30 -63.09 25.98
C GLN A 141 -4.88 -63.45 27.35
N LYS A 142 -5.59 -62.52 27.99
CA LYS A 142 -6.50 -62.86 29.08
C LYS A 142 -7.73 -63.49 28.45
N PRO A 143 -8.03 -64.79 28.67
CA PRO A 143 -9.29 -65.35 28.22
C PRO A 143 -10.42 -64.66 28.99
N ALA A 144 -11.40 -64.13 28.24
CA ALA A 144 -12.66 -63.72 28.80
C ALA A 144 -13.38 -64.97 29.33
N VAL A 145 -13.39 -65.13 30.65
CA VAL A 145 -14.22 -66.14 31.31
C VAL A 145 -15.67 -65.67 31.18
N VAL A 146 -16.44 -66.38 30.35
CA VAL A 146 -17.90 -66.34 30.34
C VAL A 146 -18.36 -67.36 31.37
N GLU A 147 -18.94 -66.92 32.48
CA GLU A 147 -19.70 -67.80 33.37
C GLU A 147 -21.20 -67.70 33.02
N HIS A 148 -21.82 -68.88 32.90
CA HIS A 148 -23.24 -69.11 32.70
C HIS A 148 -24.02 -69.05 34.02
#